data_AF-A0A7C3GMH5-F1
#
_entry.id   AF-A0A7C3GMH5-F1
#
_cell.length_a   1.000
_cell.length_b   1.000
_cell.length_c   1.000
_cell.angle_alpha   90.00
_cell.angle_beta   90.00
_cell.angle_gamma   90.00
#
_symmetry.space_group_name_H-M   'P 1'
#
loop_
_entity.id
_entity.type
_entity.pdbx_description
1 polymer ?
#
loop_
_entity_poly.entity_id
_entity_poly.type
_entity_poly.pdbx_seq_one_letter_code
_entity_poly.pdbx_strand_id
1 'polypeptide(L)' 'MLSVDVAESLGIHPIMLYRWRQEMREGILKDNNQEARSISKLLSAERKIKKLEAELKKVREENTVLKKAELFFPGKK' A
#
# COMPACT_ATOMS: atom_id res chain seq x y z
N MET A 1 -19.33 -0.27 20.98
CA MET A 1 -17.99 0.29 21.23
C MET A 1 -18.20 1.72 21.71
N LEU A 2 -17.91 1.97 22.99
CA LEU A 2 -18.12 3.29 23.59
C LEU A 2 -17.09 4.28 23.03
N SER A 3 -17.43 5.56 22.98
CA SER A 3 -16.49 6.61 22.55
C SER A 3 -15.26 6.69 23.45
N VAL A 4 -15.34 6.16 24.68
CA VAL A 4 -14.22 6.07 25.63
C VAL A 4 -13.22 5.02 25.18
N ASP A 5 -13.67 3.82 24.80
CA ASP A 5 -12.81 2.74 24.28
C ASP A 5 -12.00 3.19 23.05
N VAL A 6 -12.64 3.94 22.15
CA VAL A 6 -11.98 4.51 20.96
C VAL A 6 -10.94 5.55 21.36
N ALA A 7 -11.26 6.44 22.31
CA ALA A 7 -10.34 7.46 22.79
C ALA A 7 -9.10 6.84 23.47
N GLU A 8 -9.31 5.82 24.29
CA GLU A 8 -8.26 5.08 24.98
C GLU A 8 -7.33 4.37 23.99
N SER A 9 -7.89 3.69 22.97
CA SER A 9 -7.11 3.03 21.92
C SER A 9 -6.29 4.00 21.05
N LEU A 10 -6.78 5.23 20.90
CA LEU A 10 -6.10 6.31 20.16
C LEU A 10 -5.14 7.10 21.05
N GLY A 11 -5.10 6.85 22.37
CA GLY A 11 -4.27 7.59 23.33
C GLY A 11 -4.68 9.05 23.49
N ILE A 12 -5.95 9.39 23.28
CA ILE A 12 -6.48 10.76 23.34
C ILE A 12 -7.54 10.88 24.44
N HIS A 13 -7.74 12.10 24.94
CA HIS A 13 -8.79 12.37 25.91
C HIS A 13 -10.18 12.25 25.25
N PRO A 14 -11.19 11.61 25.88
CA PRO A 14 -12.54 11.43 25.30
C PRO A 14 -13.22 12.73 24.85
N ILE A 15 -12.92 13.85 25.50
CA ILE A 15 -13.43 15.18 25.12
C ILE A 15 -13.01 15.60 23.71
N MET A 16 -11.85 15.13 23.23
CA MET A 16 -11.35 15.42 21.90
C MET A 16 -12.23 14.76 20.83
N LEU A 17 -12.66 13.51 21.04
CA LEU A 17 -13.61 12.85 20.13
C LEU A 17 -14.95 13.56 20.07
N TYR A 18 -15.44 14.06 21.22
CA TYR A 18 -16.68 14.84 21.23
C TYR A 18 -16.53 16.13 20.42
N ARG A 19 -15.43 16.85 20.65
CA ARG A 19 -15.11 18.09 19.93
C ARG A 19 -14.98 17.86 18.42
N TRP A 20 -14.24 16.84 17.98
CA TRP A 20 -14.10 16.53 16.56
C TRP A 20 -15.43 16.10 15.93
N ARG A 21 -16.27 15.34 16.65
CA ARG A 21 -17.63 15.04 16.18
C ARG A 21 -18.48 16.29 16.01
N GLN A 22 -18.28 17.31 16.85
CA GLN A 22 -18.97 18.59 16.72
C GLN A 22 -18.42 19.39 15.54
N GLU A 23 -17.10 19.52 15.40
CA GLU A 23 -16.43 20.21 14.29
C GLU A 23 -16.76 19.57 12.92
N MET A 24 -16.95 18.25 12.87
CA MET A 24 -17.42 17.54 11.67
C MET A 24 -18.90 17.85 11.34
N ARG A 25 -19.76 18.02 12.36
CA ARG A 25 -21.17 18.44 12.15
C ARG A 25 -21.28 19.89 11.71
N GLU A 26 -20.41 20.74 12.22
CA GLU A 26 -20.32 22.17 11.89
C GLU A 26 -19.60 22.42 10.56
N GLY A 27 -19.03 21.39 9.93
CA GLY A 27 -18.34 21.48 8.64
C GLY A 27 -16.98 22.18 8.70
N ILE A 28 -16.45 22.42 9.90
CA ILE A 28 -15.12 23.00 10.14
C ILE A 28 -14.06 21.96 9.77
N LEU A 29 -14.30 20.72 10.18
CA LEU A 29 -13.47 19.57 9.81
C LEU A 29 -14.03 18.96 8.52
N LYS A 30 -13.22 18.92 7.47
CA LYS A 30 -13.60 18.27 6.20
C LYS A 30 -13.33 16.78 6.28
N ASP A 31 -14.22 16.00 5.68
CA ASP A 31 -14.04 14.56 5.53
C ASP A 31 -12.83 14.27 4.62
N ASN A 32 -11.79 13.66 5.18
CA ASN A 32 -10.55 13.28 4.50
C ASN A 32 -10.60 11.86 3.93
N ASN A 33 -11.78 11.23 3.86
CA ASN A 33 -11.96 9.88 3.34
C ASN A 33 -11.41 9.71 1.91
N GLN A 34 -11.42 10.76 1.08
CA GLN A 34 -10.79 10.70 -0.25
C GLN A 34 -9.25 10.55 -0.16
N GLU A 35 -8.61 11.26 0.77
CA GLU A 35 -7.16 11.19 1.01
C GLU A 35 -6.77 9.84 1.63
N ALA A 36 -7.56 9.33 2.59
CA ALA A 36 -7.34 7.99 3.15
C ALA A 36 -7.45 6.90 2.05
N ARG A 37 -8.41 7.03 1.14
CA ARG A 37 -8.57 6.13 -0.03
C ARG A 37 -7.45 6.27 -1.05
N SER A 38 -6.85 7.44 -1.21
CA SER A 38 -5.73 7.64 -2.14
C SER A 38 -4.46 6.95 -1.60
N ILE A 39 -4.20 7.06 -0.29
CA ILE A 39 -3.08 6.40 0.39
C ILE A 39 -3.18 4.87 0.25
N SER A 40 -4.36 4.29 0.46
CA SER A 40 -4.53 2.83 0.33
C SER A 40 -4.31 2.34 -1.11
N LYS A 41 -4.75 3.11 -2.11
CA LYS A 41 -4.48 2.84 -3.52
C LYS A 41 -2.99 2.92 -3.84
N LEU A 42 -2.30 3.95 -3.35
CA LEU A 42 -0.85 4.12 -3.52
C LEU A 42 -0.07 2.93 -2.94
N LEU A 43 -0.37 2.53 -1.71
CA LEU A 43 0.25 1.36 -1.08
C LEU A 43 0.00 0.07 -1.87
N SER A 44 -1.21 -0.10 -2.42
CA SER A 44 -1.53 -1.26 -3.26
C SER A 44 -0.77 -1.26 -4.58
N ALA A 45 -0.54 -0.09 -5.18
CA ALA A 45 0.21 0.07 -6.40
C ALA A 45 1.71 -0.20 -6.17
N GLU A 46 2.27 0.35 -5.09
CA GLU A 46 3.66 0.13 -4.69
C GLU A 46 3.98 -1.36 -4.48
N ARG A 47 3.08 -2.10 -3.80
CA ARG A 47 3.21 -3.56 -3.62
C ARG A 47 3.23 -4.30 -4.97
N LYS A 48 2.38 -3.89 -5.92
CA LYS A 48 2.34 -4.50 -7.26
C LYS A 48 3.61 -4.22 -8.04
N ILE A 49 4.11 -2.98 -8.01
CA ILE A 49 5.36 -2.58 -8.67
C ILE A 49 6.51 -3.44 -8.15
N LYS A 50 6.68 -3.53 -6.84
CA LYS A 50 7.74 -4.32 -6.22
C LYS A 50 7.68 -5.81 -6.61
N LYS A 51 6.47 -6.37 -6.71
CA LYS A 51 6.27 -7.76 -7.16
C LYS A 51 6.69 -7.94 -8.62
N LEU A 52 6.25 -7.05 -9.50
CA LEU A 52 6.58 -7.08 -10.93
C LEU A 52 8.07 -6.89 -11.18
N GLU A 53 8.74 -6.01 -10.43
CA GLU A 53 10.19 -5.81 -10.51
C GLU A 53 10.96 -7.08 -10.12
N ALA A 54 10.53 -7.78 -9.07
CA ALA A 54 11.12 -9.05 -8.67
C ALA A 54 10.93 -10.15 -9.72
N GLU A 55 9.74 -10.25 -10.31
CA GLU A 55 9.45 -11.19 -11.40
C GLU A 55 10.28 -10.88 -12.66
N LEU A 56 10.35 -9.60 -13.06
CA LEU A 56 11.18 -9.16 -14.18
C LEU A 56 12.65 -9.48 -13.97
N LYS A 57 13.17 -9.28 -12.75
CA LYS A 57 14.55 -9.62 -12.42
C LYS A 57 14.80 -11.11 -12.61
N LYS A 58 13.94 -11.96 -12.04
CA LYS A 58 14.03 -13.42 -12.15
C LYS A 58 13.99 -13.88 -13.61
N VAL A 59 13.02 -13.40 -14.39
CA VAL A 59 12.87 -13.77 -15.82
C VAL A 59 14.07 -13.29 -16.65
N ARG A 60 14.65 -12.13 -16.32
CA ARG A 60 15.86 -11.65 -16.99
C ARG A 60 17.05 -12.55 -16.70
N GLU A 61 17.24 -12.94 -15.44
CA GLU A 61 18.29 -13.87 -15.02
C GLU A 61 18.14 -15.20 -15.76
N GLU A 62 16.95 -15.80 -15.77
CA GLU A 62 16.65 -17.04 -16.52
C GLU A 62 16.98 -16.89 -18.01
N ASN A 63 16.56 -15.80 -18.66
CA ASN A 63 16.89 -15.53 -20.06
C ASN A 63 18.40 -15.42 -20.29
N THR A 64 19.16 -14.81 -19.37
CA THR A 64 20.62 -14.74 -19.53
C THR A 64 21.27 -16.11 -19.45
N VAL A 65 20.75 -17.00 -18.59
CA VAL A 65 21.24 -18.38 -18.47
C VAL A 65 20.92 -19.17 -19.73
N LEU A 66 19.69 -19.07 -20.23
CA LEU A 66 19.26 -19.74 -21.46
C LEU A 66 20.08 -19.30 -22.67
N LYS A 67 20.26 -17.99 -22.87
CA LYS A 67 21.11 -17.46 -23.95
C LYS A 67 22.55 -17.94 -23.86
N LYS A 68 23.11 -18.03 -22.66
CA LYS A 68 24.45 -18.61 -22.47
C LYS A 68 24.45 -20.09 -22.85
N ALA A 69 23.46 -20.86 -22.42
CA ALA A 69 23.36 -22.27 -22.77
C ALA A 69 23.23 -22.49 -24.29
N GLU A 70 22.47 -21.66 -25.00
CA GLU A 70 22.38 -21.70 -26.47
C GLU A 70 23.74 -21.51 -27.16
N LEU A 71 24.61 -20.65 -26.60
CA LEU A 71 25.98 -20.46 -27.12
C LEU A 71 26.87 -21.69 -26.89
N PHE A 72 26.72 -22.37 -25.74
CA PHE A 72 27.53 -23.54 -25.39
C PHE A 72 27.03 -24.85 -26.01
N PHE A 73 25.73 -24.94 -26.33
CA PHE A 73 25.11 -26.11 -26.95
C PHE A 73 24.51 -25.75 -28.33
N PRO A 74 25.34 -25.44 -29.35
CA PRO A 74 24.87 -25.23 -30.71
C PRO A 74 24.41 -26.57 -31.32
N GLY A 75 23.20 -27.02 -30.97
CA GLY A 75 22.80 -28.39 -31.29
C GLY A 75 21.32 -28.71 -31.03
N LYS A 76 20.41 -27.90 -31.57
CA LYS A 76 19.09 -28.37 -32.06
C LYS A 76 18.67 -27.48 -33.25
N LYS A 77 19.16 -27.84 -34.44
CA LYS A 77 18.38 -27.69 -35.67
C LYS A 77 17.45 -28.90 -35.77
#